data_AF-A0A3A8P3E9-F1
#
_entry.id   AF-A0A3A8P3E9-F1
#
_cell.length_a   1.000
_cell.length_b   1.000
_cell.length_c   1.000
_cell.angle_alpha   90.00
_cell.angle_beta   90.00
_cell.angle_gamma   90.00
#
_symmetry.space_group_name_H-M   'P 1'
#
loop_
_entity.id
_entity.type
_entity.pdbx_description
1 polymer ?
#
loop_
_entity_poly.entity_id
_entity_poly.type
_entity_poly.pdbx_seq_one_letter_code
_entity_poly.pdbx_strand_id
1 'polypeptide(L)'
;MRHPPADDGAAEDVQDDACFPVACLCRHLGVSRSGYYAWVMRPEAERKKRDRALRHEVAAIHQESRGTYGAPRVHAELKARGQRVARKRVARLLRQQGLRARRRRNFVRTTDSAHSRP
;
A
#
# COMPACT_ATOMS: atom_id res chain seq x y z
N MET A 1 1.12 1.43 -46.70
CA MET A 1 0.60 0.08 -46.32
C MET A 1 1.25 -0.33 -45.01
N ARG A 2 0.51 -1.05 -44.18
CA ARG A 2 0.59 -1.11 -42.72
C ARG A 2 1.95 -1.52 -42.16
N HIS A 3 2.55 -0.61 -41.41
CA HIS A 3 3.40 -0.90 -40.26
C HIS A 3 2.57 -1.73 -39.26
N PRO A 4 3.08 -2.83 -38.70
CA PRO A 4 2.46 -3.46 -37.53
C PRO A 4 2.66 -2.58 -36.28
N PRO A 5 1.63 -2.37 -35.45
CA PRO A 5 1.80 -1.93 -34.07
C PRO A 5 1.32 -3.00 -33.06
N ALA A 6 1.88 -2.91 -31.86
CA ALA A 6 1.58 -3.64 -30.60
C ALA A 6 2.25 -5.01 -30.45
N ASP A 7 3.30 -5.06 -29.63
CA ASP A 7 3.23 -5.47 -28.21
C ASP A 7 4.57 -5.00 -27.59
N ASP A 8 4.55 -3.93 -26.80
CA ASP A 8 4.36 -3.97 -25.35
C ASP A 8 5.46 -4.76 -24.65
N GLY A 9 6.21 -4.03 -23.83
CA GLY A 9 7.30 -4.56 -23.04
C GLY A 9 6.87 -5.70 -22.14
N ALA A 10 7.58 -6.81 -22.24
CA ALA A 10 7.84 -7.70 -21.12
C ALA A 10 9.35 -7.80 -20.99
N ALA A 11 9.96 -6.70 -20.55
CA ALA A 11 11.19 -6.82 -19.79
C ALA A 11 10.84 -7.50 -18.46
N GLU A 12 11.63 -8.51 -18.14
CA GLU A 12 11.73 -9.20 -16.85
C GLU A 12 10.89 -10.47 -16.70
N ASP A 13 11.19 -11.47 -17.55
CA ASP A 13 11.35 -12.84 -17.07
C ASP A 13 12.45 -12.88 -15.99
N VAL A 14 12.07 -12.61 -14.73
CA VAL A 14 12.89 -13.03 -13.57
C VAL A 14 12.26 -14.30 -13.03
N GLN A 15 12.49 -15.38 -13.77
CA GLN A 15 12.32 -16.74 -13.28
C GLN A 15 13.64 -17.14 -12.60
N ASP A 16 13.73 -16.97 -11.30
CA ASP A 16 14.81 -17.55 -10.50
C ASP A 16 14.22 -18.27 -9.28
N ASP A 17 13.33 -19.23 -9.55
CA ASP A 17 12.84 -20.18 -8.56
C ASP A 17 13.85 -21.30 -8.37
N ALA A 18 15.05 -20.92 -7.93
CA ALA A 18 16.04 -21.90 -7.53
C ALA A 18 15.58 -22.58 -6.24
N CYS A 19 15.07 -23.81 -6.37
CA CYS A 19 14.63 -24.66 -5.27
C CYS A 19 15.84 -25.17 -4.46
N PHE A 20 16.43 -24.31 -3.64
CA PHE A 20 17.53 -24.68 -2.77
C PHE A 20 17.02 -25.22 -1.43
N PRO A 21 17.50 -26.39 -0.98
CA PRO A 21 17.20 -26.89 0.35
C PRO A 21 17.63 -25.86 1.42
N VAL A 22 16.78 -25.63 2.43
CA VAL A 22 17.07 -24.72 3.56
C VAL A 22 18.43 -25.03 4.20
N ALA A 23 18.82 -26.30 4.26
CA ALA A 23 20.12 -26.73 4.74
C ALA A 23 21.30 -26.20 3.90
N CYS A 24 21.14 -26.11 2.57
CA CYS A 24 22.14 -25.52 1.68
C CYS A 24 22.28 -24.02 1.94
N LEU A 25 21.15 -23.30 1.97
CA LEU A 25 21.10 -21.87 2.25
C LEU A 25 21.67 -21.53 3.63
N CYS A 26 21.32 -22.30 4.65
CA CYS A 26 21.82 -22.11 6.01
C CYS A 26 23.35 -22.26 6.08
N ARG A 27 23.92 -23.25 5.40
CA ARG A 27 25.38 -23.45 5.33
C ARG A 27 26.05 -22.29 4.60
N HIS A 28 25.49 -21.85 3.47
CA HIS A 28 26.06 -20.74 2.70
C HIS A 28 26.02 -19.41 3.46
N LEU A 29 24.93 -19.14 4.18
CA LEU A 29 24.73 -17.91 4.96
C LEU A 29 25.36 -17.97 6.37
N GLY A 30 25.98 -19.09 6.75
CA GLY A 30 26.61 -19.24 8.06
C GLY A 30 25.64 -19.27 9.25
N VAL A 31 24.38 -19.65 9.04
CA VAL A 31 23.35 -19.74 10.09
C VAL A 31 23.01 -21.20 10.43
N SER A 32 22.60 -21.46 11.66
CA SER A 32 22.11 -22.79 12.03
C SER A 32 20.70 -23.03 11.49
N ARG A 33 20.40 -24.26 11.06
CA ARG A 33 19.04 -24.66 10.64
C ARG A 33 18.01 -24.42 11.74
N SER A 34 18.37 -24.75 12.98
CA SER A 34 17.51 -24.52 14.15
C SER A 34 17.25 -23.03 14.38
N GLY A 35 18.26 -22.17 14.18
CA GLY A 35 18.11 -20.72 14.26
C GLY A 35 17.22 -20.15 13.15
N TYR A 36 17.36 -20.65 11.92
CA TYR A 36 16.48 -20.31 10.80
C TYR A 36 15.02 -20.65 11.12
N TYR A 37 14.73 -21.89 11.51
CA TYR A 37 13.36 -22.29 11.82
C TYR A 37 12.83 -21.59 13.08
N ALA A 38 13.65 -21.34 14.10
CA ALA A 38 13.25 -20.56 15.27
C ALA A 38 12.86 -19.12 14.89
N TRP A 39 13.56 -18.52 13.92
CA TRP A 39 13.23 -17.19 13.39
C TRP A 39 11.95 -17.22 12.53
N VAL A 40 11.79 -18.21 11.65
CA VAL A 40 10.59 -18.38 10.80
C VAL A 40 9.34 -18.66 11.65
N MET A 41 9.46 -19.54 12.65
CA MET A 41 8.37 -19.91 13.54
C MET A 41 8.09 -18.87 14.62
N ARG A 42 8.87 -17.80 14.68
CA ARG A 42 8.70 -16.77 15.70
C ARG A 42 7.31 -16.13 15.52
N PRO A 43 6.44 -16.18 16.54
CA PRO A 43 5.09 -15.64 16.41
C PRO A 43 5.16 -14.15 16.10
N GLU A 44 4.19 -13.67 15.31
CA GLU A 44 4.11 -12.26 14.99
C GLU A 44 4.06 -11.42 16.27
N ALA A 45 4.94 -10.43 16.35
CA ALA A 45 4.94 -9.50 17.48
C ALA A 45 3.54 -8.88 17.65
N GLU A 46 3.11 -8.68 18.89
CA GLU A 46 1.81 -8.07 19.24
C GLU A 46 1.55 -6.72 18.53
N ARG A 47 2.64 -6.01 18.17
CA ARG A 47 2.57 -4.80 17.35
C ARG A 47 2.05 -5.07 15.93
N LYS A 48 2.51 -6.14 15.27
CA LYS A 48 2.05 -6.54 13.93
C LYS A 48 0.58 -6.96 13.96
N LYS A 49 0.16 -7.73 14.96
CA LYS A 49 -1.25 -8.08 15.16
C LYS A 49 -2.15 -6.86 15.30
N ARG A 50 -1.75 -5.90 16.16
CA ARG A 50 -2.46 -4.61 16.30
C ARG A 50 -2.46 -3.78 15.02
N ASP A 51 -1.36 -3.75 14.29
CA ASP A 51 -1.29 -3.08 12.98
C ASP A 51 -2.23 -3.76 11.96
N ARG A 52 -2.36 -5.09 11.98
CA ARG A 52 -3.28 -5.83 11.12
C ARG A 52 -4.74 -5.48 11.42
N ALA A 53 -5.15 -5.49 12.68
CA ALA A 53 -6.50 -5.08 13.07
C ALA A 53 -6.79 -3.63 12.63
N LEU A 54 -5.86 -2.70 12.91
CA LEU A 54 -6.00 -1.30 12.55
C LEU A 54 -6.05 -1.07 11.02
N ARG A 55 -5.35 -1.90 10.24
CA ARG A 55 -5.42 -1.87 8.76
C ARG A 55 -6.82 -2.12 8.24
N HIS A 56 -7.54 -3.07 8.83
CA HIS A 56 -8.92 -3.36 8.41
C HIS A 56 -9.84 -2.19 8.70
N GLU A 57 -9.73 -1.58 9.89
CA GLU A 57 -10.57 -0.44 10.26
C GLU A 57 -10.28 0.81 9.41
N VAL A 58 -9.00 1.10 9.14
CA VAL A 58 -8.58 2.18 8.24
C VAL A 58 -9.15 1.99 6.83
N ALA A 59 -9.11 0.76 6.31
CA ALA A 59 -9.66 0.45 4.99
C ALA A 59 -11.19 0.59 4.96
N ALA A 60 -11.88 0.13 6.01
CA ALA A 60 -13.32 0.26 6.14
C ALA A 60 -13.77 1.73 6.13
N ILE A 61 -13.14 2.58 6.94
CA ILE A 61 -13.43 4.03 6.98
C ILE A 61 -13.16 4.68 5.61
N HIS A 62 -12.07 4.29 4.95
CA HIS A 62 -11.76 4.83 3.63
C HIS A 62 -12.82 4.44 2.59
N GLN A 63 -13.28 3.19 2.62
CA GLN A 63 -14.32 2.68 1.72
C GLN A 63 -15.69 3.32 2.00
N GLU A 64 -16.06 3.48 3.27
CA GLU A 64 -17.27 4.19 3.71
C GLU A 64 -17.30 5.63 3.17
N SER A 65 -16.14 6.31 3.16
CA SER A 65 -15.97 7.64 2.58
C SER A 65 -15.92 7.67 1.04
N ARG A 66 -16.17 6.53 0.37
CA ARG A 66 -16.04 6.33 -1.09
C ARG A 66 -14.67 6.73 -1.64
N GLY A 67 -13.62 6.51 -0.84
CA GLY A 67 -12.24 6.85 -1.18
C GLY A 67 -11.89 8.34 -1.01
N THR A 68 -12.80 9.17 -0.49
CA THR A 68 -12.56 10.62 -0.37
C THR A 68 -11.60 10.94 0.79
N TYR A 69 -11.60 10.13 1.84
CA TYR A 69 -10.85 10.45 3.06
C TYR A 69 -9.41 9.99 2.97
N GLY A 70 -8.50 10.91 3.30
CA GLY A 70 -7.08 10.63 3.52
C GLY A 70 -6.74 10.53 5.01
N ALA A 71 -5.45 10.39 5.31
CA ALA A 71 -4.93 10.20 6.67
C ALA A 71 -5.49 11.17 7.73
N PRO A 72 -5.72 12.48 7.46
CA PRO A 72 -6.25 13.39 8.49
C PRO A 72 -7.70 13.07 8.86
N ARG A 73 -8.55 12.77 7.86
CA ARG A 73 -9.97 12.50 8.07
C ARG A 73 -10.21 11.10 8.63
N VAL A 74 -9.46 10.10 8.13
CA VAL A 74 -9.49 8.75 8.70
C VAL A 74 -9.02 8.76 10.17
N HIS A 75 -8.00 9.54 10.51
CA HIS A 75 -7.56 9.69 11.90
C HIS A 75 -8.62 10.36 12.79
N ALA A 76 -9.31 11.38 12.29
CA ALA A 76 -10.39 12.02 13.04
C ALA A 76 -11.54 11.04 13.33
N GLU A 77 -11.91 10.24 12.33
CA GLU A 77 -12.93 9.20 12.44
C GLU A 77 -12.52 8.10 13.45
N LEU A 78 -11.29 7.60 13.36
CA LEU A 78 -10.75 6.65 14.35
C LEU A 78 -10.79 7.23 15.77
N LYS A 79 -10.42 8.50 15.93
CA LYS A 79 -10.50 9.18 17.23
C LYS A 79 -11.94 9.28 17.74
N ALA A 80 -12.90 9.56 16.85
CA ALA A 80 -14.33 9.60 17.20
C ALA A 80 -14.86 8.22 17.63
N ARG A 81 -14.34 7.14 17.04
CA ARG A 81 -14.61 5.74 17.42
C ARG A 81 -13.85 5.28 18.68
N GLY A 82 -13.12 6.19 19.34
CA GLY A 82 -12.37 5.89 20.58
C GLY A 82 -10.96 5.31 20.37
N GLN A 83 -10.51 5.13 19.13
CA GLN A 83 -9.18 4.63 18.82
C GLN A 83 -8.11 5.73 18.97
N ARG A 84 -7.22 5.59 19.95
CA ARG A 84 -6.05 6.47 20.11
C ARG A 84 -4.87 5.99 19.27
N VAL A 85 -4.76 6.50 18.05
CA VAL A 85 -3.66 6.19 17.13
C VAL A 85 -3.00 7.45 16.60
N ALA A 86 -1.67 7.44 16.44
CA ALA A 86 -0.96 8.58 15.86
C ALA A 86 -1.32 8.75 14.38
N ARG A 87 -1.55 9.99 13.94
CA ARG A 87 -1.80 10.33 12.51
C ARG A 87 -0.75 9.76 11.56
N LYS A 88 0.53 9.76 11.95
CA LYS A 88 1.63 9.16 11.15
C LYS A 88 1.44 7.65 10.95
N ARG A 89 0.90 6.94 11.96
CA ARG A 89 0.59 5.50 11.88
C ARG A 89 -0.51 5.26 10.85
N VAL A 90 -1.59 6.05 10.88
CA VAL A 90 -2.69 5.98 9.89
C VAL A 90 -2.16 6.24 8.48
N ALA A 91 -1.34 7.28 8.30
CA ALA A 91 -0.75 7.60 6.99
C ALA A 91 0.14 6.46 6.45
N ARG A 92 0.94 5.83 7.32
CA ARG A 92 1.76 4.66 6.96
C ARG A 92 0.88 3.48 6.53
N LEU A 93 -0.21 3.20 7.25
CA LEU A 93 -1.11 2.10 6.94
C LEU A 93 -1.85 2.31 5.62
N LEU A 94 -2.37 3.51 5.36
CA LEU A 94 -2.96 3.87 4.08
C LEU A 94 -1.97 3.66 2.92
N ARG A 95 -0.72 4.11 3.07
CA ARG A 95 0.34 3.91 2.07
C ARG A 95 0.64 2.43 1.82
N GLN A 96 0.71 1.62 2.87
CA GLN A 96 0.95 0.17 2.75
C GLN A 96 -0.17 -0.57 2.03
N GLN A 97 -1.40 -0.04 2.07
CA GLN A 97 -2.56 -0.58 1.36
C GLN A 97 -2.79 0.06 -0.01
N GLY A 98 -1.94 1.00 -0.44
CA GLY A 98 -2.15 1.75 -1.68
C GLY A 98 -3.34 2.72 -1.66
N LEU A 99 -3.96 2.94 -0.49
CA LEU A 99 -5.14 3.78 -0.33
C LEU A 99 -4.76 5.26 -0.30
N ARG A 100 -5.41 6.05 -1.15
CA ARG A 100 -5.19 7.51 -1.26
C ARG A 100 -6.52 8.22 -1.37
N ALA A 101 -6.58 9.43 -0.79
CA ALA A 101 -7.74 10.28 -0.93
C ALA A 101 -7.97 10.64 -2.40
N ARG A 102 -9.18 10.43 -2.89
CA ARG A 102 -9.61 10.85 -4.21
C ARG A 102 -9.62 12.37 -4.27
N ARG A 103 -8.76 12.95 -5.11
CA ARG A 103 -8.74 14.39 -5.36
C ARG A 103 -9.89 14.74 -6.30
N ARG A 104 -10.67 15.78 -5.97
CA ARG A 104 -11.59 16.37 -6.96
C ARG A 104 -10.76 17.00 -8.08
N ARG A 105 -11.12 16.75 -9.34
CA ARG A 105 -10.53 17.44 -10.47
C ARG A 105 -10.89 18.93 -10.35
N ASN A 106 -9.90 19.81 -10.47
CA ASN A 106 -10.18 21.23 -10.54
C ASN A 106 -11.03 21.49 -11.79
N PHE A 107 -12.12 22.24 -11.62
CA PHE A 107 -12.91 22.69 -12.75
C PHE A 107 -12.09 23.72 -13.53
N VAL A 108 -11.87 23.47 -14.82
CA VAL A 108 -11.20 24.40 -15.73
C VAL A 108 -12.30 25.22 -16.40
N ARG A 109 -12.28 26.54 -16.22
CA ARG A 109 -13.24 27.45 -16.87
C ARG A 109 -12.79 27.66 -18.31
N THR A 110 -13.42 26.98 -19.26
CA THR A 110 -13.09 27.07 -20.69
C THR A 110 -13.57 28.38 -21.31
N THR A 111 -14.59 29.00 -20.74
CA THR A 111 -15.09 30.30 -21.18
C THR A 111 -14.33 31.40 -20.46
N ASP A 112 -13.49 32.10 -21.19
CA ASP A 112 -13.02 33.41 -20.77
C ASP A 112 -14.02 34.45 -21.30
N SER A 113 -14.82 34.95 -20.36
CA SER A 113 -15.84 35.98 -20.58
C SER A 113 -15.23 37.39 -20.61
N ALA A 114 -13.90 37.52 -20.54
CA ALA A 114 -13.13 38.74 -20.75
C ALA A 114 -12.41 38.70 -22.11
N HIS A 115 -13.14 38.29 -23.15
CA HIS A 115 -12.65 38.34 -24.53
C HIS A 115 -13.20 39.57 -25.24
N SER A 116 -12.32 40.33 -25.89
CA SER A 116 -12.65 41.53 -26.66
C SER A 116 -13.24 41.24 -28.05
N ARG A 117 -13.91 40.09 -28.24
CA ARG A 117 -14.62 39.82 -29.50
C ARG A 117 -16.00 40.50 -29.41
N PRO A 118 -16.47 41.17 -30.50
CA PRO A 118 -17.75 41.87 -30.49
C PRO A 118 -18.94 40.92 -30.33
#